data_AF-A0A7W3PM95-F1
#
_entry.id   AF-A0A7W3PM95-F1
#
_cell.length_a   1.000
_cell.length_b   1.000
_cell.length_c   1.000
_cell.angle_alpha   90.00
_cell.angle_beta   90.00
_cell.angle_gamma   90.00
#
_symmetry.space_group_name_H-M   'P 1'
#
loop_
_entity.id
_entity.type
_entity.pdbx_description
1 polymer ?
#
loop_
_entity_poly.entity_id
_entity_poly.type
_entity_poly.pdbx_seq_one_letter_code
_entity_poly.pdbx_strand_id
1 'polypeptide(L)' 'MTTSYSGLIDHTVVVMGAAGGQGLAAAVLMAQSGARVIATDVAETAPVSSRST' A
#
# COMPACT_ATOMS: atom_id res chain seq x y z
N MET A 1 16.10 -15.16 -1.33
CA MET A 1 16.11 -14.88 -2.78
C MET A 1 15.07 -13.79 -3.00
N THR A 2 15.48 -12.56 -3.28
CA THR A 2 14.57 -11.43 -3.51
C THR A 2 14.20 -11.40 -4.99
N THR A 3 12.94 -11.68 -5.31
CA THR A 3 12.43 -11.60 -6.68
C THR A 3 12.12 -10.14 -6.99
N SER A 4 12.90 -9.51 -7.88
CA SER A 4 12.60 -8.17 -8.38
C SER A 4 11.93 -8.23 -9.75
N TYR A 5 10.75 -7.62 -9.86
CA TYR A 5 10.03 -7.47 -11.13
C TYR A 5 10.40 -6.13 -11.80
N SER A 6 11.28 -6.16 -12.80
CA SER A 6 11.81 -4.96 -13.48
C SER A 6 10.72 -4.01 -14.01
N GLY A 7 9.55 -4.53 -14.39
CA GLY A 7 8.43 -3.72 -14.90
C GLY A 7 7.78 -2.78 -13.88
N LEU A 8 8.20 -2.79 -12.61
CA LEU A 8 7.68 -1.92 -11.56
C LEU A 8 8.63 -0.77 -11.19
N ILE A 9 9.83 -0.73 -11.77
CA ILE A 9 10.79 0.36 -11.55
C ILE A 9 10.16 1.69 -12.00
N ASP A 10 10.32 2.75 -11.21
CA ASP A 10 9.80 4.10 -11.44
C ASP A 10 8.27 4.22 -11.52
N HIS A 11 7.53 3.14 -11.24
CA HIS A 11 6.08 3.15 -11.17
C HIS A 11 5.58 3.38 -9.75
N THR A 12 4.47 4.12 -9.63
CA THR A 12 3.74 4.27 -8.37
C THR A 12 2.59 3.27 -8.32
N VAL A 13 2.48 2.53 -7.22
CA VAL A 13 1.43 1.51 -7.02
C VAL A 13 0.65 1.82 -5.75
N VAL A 14 -0.68 1.81 -5.85
CA VAL A 14 -1.58 1.93 -4.69
C VAL A 14 -2.02 0.53 -4.27
N VAL A 15 -1.80 0.17 -3.01
CA VAL A 15 -2.23 -1.10 -2.44
C VAL A 15 -3.27 -0.82 -1.36
N MET A 16 -4.49 -1.32 -1.57
CA MET A 16 -5.59 -1.22 -0.61
C MET A 16 -5.65 -2.45 0.30
N GLY A 17 -6.08 -2.28 1.55
CA GLY A 17 -6.10 -3.37 2.53
C GLY A 17 -4.70 -3.78 2.99
N ALA A 18 -3.80 -2.82 3.13
CA ALA A 18 -2.38 -3.05 3.38
C ALA A 18 -1.98 -3.17 4.87
N ALA A 19 -2.94 -3.19 5.81
CA ALA A 19 -2.65 -3.35 7.24
C ALA A 19 -2.16 -4.77 7.60
N GLY A 20 -2.40 -5.77 6.75
CA GLY A 20 -1.95 -7.13 6.98
C GLY A 20 -2.22 -8.09 5.84
N GLY A 21 -2.00 -9.39 6.10
CA GLY A 21 -2.32 -10.47 5.18
C GLY A 21 -1.72 -10.28 3.77
N GLN A 22 -2.54 -10.54 2.76
CA GLN A 22 -2.11 -10.50 1.36
C GLN A 22 -1.83 -9.08 0.87
N GLY A 23 -2.54 -8.06 1.37
CA GLY A 23 -2.30 -6.67 0.97
C GLY A 23 -0.93 -6.17 1.44
N LEU A 24 -0.56 -6.47 2.69
CA LEU A 24 0.79 -6.17 3.20
C LEU A 24 1.87 -6.94 2.41
N ALA A 25 1.67 -8.24 2.17
CA ALA A 25 2.63 -9.05 1.43
C ALA A 25 2.85 -8.53 0.00
N ALA A 26 1.78 -8.11 -0.68
CA ALA A 26 1.84 -7.53 -2.01
C ALA A 26 2.58 -6.18 -2.02
N ALA A 27 2.27 -5.28 -1.07
CA ALA A 27 2.95 -3.99 -0.93
C ALA A 27 4.47 -4.15 -0.74
N VAL A 28 4.87 -5.10 0.11
CA VAL A 28 6.27 -5.42 0.37
C VAL A 28 6.97 -5.95 -0.88
N LEU A 29 6.34 -6.88 -1.61
CA LEU A 29 6.88 -7.45 -2.85
C LEU A 29 7.05 -6.39 -3.96
N MET A 30 6.08 -5.49 -4.10
CA MET A 30 6.13 -4.40 -5.09
C MET A 30 7.22 -3.38 -4.74
N ALA A 31 7.37 -3.02 -3.46
CA ALA A 31 8.44 -2.13 -3.01
C ALA A 31 9.83 -2.75 -3.25
N GLN A 32 10.01 -4.05 -2.96
CA GLN A 32 11.25 -4.78 -3.28
C GLN A 32 11.53 -4.88 -4.79
N SER A 33 10.51 -4.68 -5.63
CA SER A 33 10.63 -4.66 -7.08
C SER A 33 10.94 -3.26 -7.64
N GLY A 34 11.09 -2.25 -6.78
CA GLY A 34 11.47 -0.89 -7.19
C GLY A 34 10.31 0.08 -7.39
N ALA A 35 9.07 -0.31 -7.08
CA ALA A 35 7.93 0.60 -7.13
C ALA A 35 7.92 1.58 -5.95
N ARG A 36 7.40 2.78 -6.19
CA ARG A 36 6.93 3.69 -5.13
C ARG A 36 5.55 3.23 -4.66
N VAL A 37 5.45 2.67 -3.47
CA VAL A 37 4.19 2.10 -2.96
C VAL A 37 3.46 3.09 -2.06
N ILE A 38 2.16 3.27 -2.32
CA ILE A 38 1.21 3.93 -1.43
C ILE A 38 0.33 2.83 -0.83
N ALA A 39 0.63 2.44 0.40
CA ALA A 39 -0.15 1.46 1.16
C ALA A 39 -1.28 2.18 1.92
N THR A 40 -2.52 1.74 1.72
CA THR A 40 -3.69 2.29 2.39
C THR A 40 -4.56 1.19 2.99
N ASP A 41 -5.21 1.51 4.09
CA ASP A 41 -6.22 0.67 4.72
C ASP A 41 -7.32 1.55 5.35
N VAL A 42 -8.41 0.93 5.76
CA VAL A 42 -9.45 1.55 6.57
C VAL A 42 -8.91 1.66 8.00
N ALA A 43 -8.96 2.87 8.56
CA ALA A 43 -8.66 3.05 9.97
C ALA A 43 -9.71 2.30 10.82
N GLU A 44 -9.26 1.56 11.81
CA GLU A 44 -10.13 0.84 12.75
C GLU A 44 -11.10 1.78 13.48
N THR A 45 -10.73 3.06 13.62
CA THR A 45 -11.61 4.12 14.12
C THR A 45 -11.64 5.27 13.13
N ALA A 46 -12.84 5.56 12.61
CA ALA A 46 -13.06 6.77 11.81
C ALA A 46 -13.10 8.00 12.74
N PRO A 47 -12.38 9.09 12.42
CA PRO A 47 -12.50 10.33 13.18
C PRO A 47 -13.93 10.88 13.09
N VAL A 48 -14.46 11.35 14.21
CA VAL A 48 -15.75 12.06 14.24
C VAL A 48 -15.65 13.29 13.34
N SER A 49 -16.51 13.34 12.32
CA SER A 49 -16.55 14.47 11.38
C SER A 49 -17.27 15.64 12.05
N SER A 50 -16.52 16.60 12.57
CA SER A 50 -17.07 17.88 13.03
C SER A 50 -17.22 18.83 11.83
N ARG A 51 -18.21 18.59 10.98
CA ARG A 51 -18.55 19.56 9.93
C ARG A 51 -19.56 20.56 10.49
N SER A 52 -19.06 21.70 10.95
CA SER A 52 -19.91 22.85 11.26
C SER A 52 -20.47 23.39 9.94
N THR A 53 -21.79 23.34 9.78
CA THR A 53 -22.52 23.95 8.65
C THR A 53 -22.99 25.34 9.05
#